data_AF-A0A7Y3BE88-F1
#
_entry.id   AF-A0A7Y3BE88-F1
#
_cell.length_a   1.000
_cell.length_b   1.000
_cell.length_c   1.000
_cell.angle_alpha   90.00
_cell.angle_beta   90.00
_cell.angle_gamma   90.00
#
_symmetry.space_group_name_H-M   'P 1'
#
loop_
_entity.id
_entity.type
_entity.pdbx_description
1 polymer ?
#
loop_
_entity_poly.entity_id
_entity_poly.type
_entity_poly.pdbx_seq_one_letter_code
_entity_poly.pdbx_strand_id
1 'polypeptide(L)'
;LVGGVLALGLALFQFWGDWLWIVLVWAIFQSGQFVEGNILTPRLVGSSVGLHPVWLIFALSAFGALFGFVGLLVAVPVAASIGVITRFAISQYKSSLLYKGIGRQDDP
;
A
#
# COMPACT_ATOMS: atom_id res chain seq x y z
N LEU A 1 -5.78 -15.92 -5.84
CA LEU A 1 -7.18 -16.42 -5.71
C LEU A 1 -7.65 -17.26 -6.90
N VAL A 2 -7.81 -16.72 -8.12
CA VAL A 2 -8.31 -17.49 -9.29
C VAL A 2 -7.47 -18.74 -9.57
N GLY A 3 -6.14 -18.63 -9.54
CA GLY A 3 -5.24 -19.77 -9.71
C GLY A 3 -5.39 -20.87 -8.64
N GLY A 4 -5.78 -20.50 -7.41
CA GLY A 4 -5.96 -21.45 -6.31
C GLY A 4 -7.24 -22.25 -6.45
N VAL A 5 -8.31 -21.58 -6.87
CA VAL A 5 -9.59 -22.22 -7.18
C VAL A 5 -9.41 -23.22 -8.34
N LEU A 6 -8.66 -22.85 -9.38
CA LEU A 6 -8.37 -23.75 -10.50
C LEU A 6 -7.49 -24.94 -10.07
N ALA A 7 -6.42 -24.71 -9.31
CA ALA A 7 -5.53 -25.77 -8.83
C ALA A 7 -6.25 -26.76 -7.91
N LEU A 8 -7.08 -26.27 -6.99
CA LEU A 8 -7.90 -27.11 -6.10
C LEU A 8 -8.99 -27.86 -6.87
N GLY A 9 -9.65 -27.21 -7.83
CA GLY A 9 -10.66 -27.85 -8.69
C GLY A 9 -10.07 -29.01 -9.50
N LEU A 10 -8.88 -28.83 -10.07
CA LEU A 10 -8.17 -29.89 -10.79
C LEU A 10 -7.73 -31.01 -9.86
N ALA A 11 -7.19 -30.70 -8.68
CA ALA A 11 -6.77 -31.70 -7.71
C ALA A 11 -7.94 -32.57 -7.23
N LEU A 12 -9.11 -31.97 -6.98
CA LEU A 12 -10.32 -32.69 -6.60
C LEU A 12 -10.82 -33.61 -7.72
N PHE A 13 -10.75 -33.15 -8.98
CA PHE A 13 -11.18 -33.94 -10.14
C PHE A 13 -10.22 -35.10 -10.44
N GLN A 14 -8.91 -34.86 -10.34
CA GLN A 14 -7.86 -35.81 -10.73
C GLN A 14 -7.53 -36.84 -9.63
N PHE A 15 -7.51 -36.43 -8.36
CA PHE A 15 -7.13 -37.26 -7.22
C PHE A 15 -8.32 -37.64 -6.33
N TRP A 16 -9.50 -37.78 -6.94
CA TRP A 16 -10.72 -38.15 -6.22
C TRP A 16 -10.52 -39.46 -5.44
N GLY A 17 -10.61 -39.40 -4.11
CA GLY A 17 -10.40 -40.53 -3.20
C GLY A 17 -9.02 -40.57 -2.53
N ASP A 18 -8.02 -39.84 -3.03
CA ASP A 18 -6.70 -39.70 -2.38
C ASP A 18 -6.53 -38.30 -1.79
N TRP A 19 -7.06 -38.15 -0.57
CA TRP A 19 -7.09 -36.90 0.18
C TRP A 19 -5.70 -36.32 0.48
N LEU A 20 -4.66 -37.15 0.50
CA LEU A 20 -3.30 -36.72 0.84
C LEU A 20 -2.74 -35.78 -0.23
N TRP A 21 -2.97 -36.07 -1.51
CA TRP A 21 -2.55 -35.20 -2.62
C TRP A 21 -3.32 -33.89 -2.65
N ILE A 22 -4.62 -33.91 -2.35
CA ILE A 22 -5.45 -32.70 -2.30
C ILE A 22 -4.94 -31.75 -1.20
N VAL A 23 -4.61 -32.29 -0.02
CA VAL A 23 -4.04 -31.52 1.10
C VAL A 23 -2.65 -30.98 0.75
N LEU A 24 -1.81 -31.77 0.06
CA LEU A 24 -0.49 -31.31 -0.40
C LEU A 24 -0.60 -30.12 -1.38
N VAL A 25 -1.48 -30.22 -2.39
CA VAL A 25 -1.71 -29.13 -3.35
C VAL A 25 -2.20 -27.88 -2.63
N TRP A 26 -3.15 -28.03 -1.70
CA TRP A 26 -3.63 -26.93 -0.87
C TRP A 26 -2.50 -26.27 -0.07
N ALA A 27 -1.68 -27.07 0.61
CA ALA A 27 -0.59 -26.59 1.46
C ALA A 27 0.48 -25.82 0.66
N ILE A 28 0.86 -26.34 -0.52
CA ILE A 28 1.82 -25.68 -1.41
C ILE A 28 1.24 -24.34 -1.90
N PHE A 29 -0.01 -24.34 -2.37
CA PHE A 29 -0.65 -23.13 -2.88
C PHE A 29 -0.79 -22.06 -1.79
N GLN A 30 -1.22 -22.47 -0.60
CA GLN A 30 -1.37 -21.58 0.54
C GLN A 30 -0.03 -20.99 0.99
N SER A 31 1.03 -21.80 1.00
CA SER A 31 2.39 -21.34 1.30
C SER A 31 2.87 -20.29 0.28
N GLY A 32 2.62 -20.53 -1.01
CA GLY A 32 2.91 -19.57 -2.07
C GLY A 32 2.15 -18.25 -1.89
N GLN A 33 0.83 -18.30 -1.65
CA GLN A 33 0.02 -17.11 -1.39
C GLN A 33 0.47 -16.36 -0.13
N PHE A 34 0.90 -17.07 0.92
CA PHE A 34 1.41 -16.45 2.12
C PHE A 34 2.70 -15.66 1.84
N VAL A 35 3.64 -16.25 1.10
CA VAL A 35 4.87 -15.57 0.67
C VAL A 35 4.56 -14.39 -0.26
N GLU A 36 3.66 -14.58 -1.21
CA GLU A 36 3.25 -13.54 -2.16
C GLU A 36 2.61 -12.34 -1.44
N GLY A 37 1.67 -12.59 -0.53
CA GLY A 37 0.96 -11.55 0.20
C GLY A 37 1.80 -10.85 1.27
N ASN A 38 2.63 -11.58 2.02
CA ASN A 38 3.36 -11.02 3.17
C ASN A 38 4.77 -10.52 2.83
N ILE A 39 5.40 -11.01 1.75
CA ILE A 39 6.79 -10.68 1.43
C ILE A 39 6.88 -10.01 0.07
N LEU A 40 6.31 -10.63 -0.96
CA LEU A 40 6.46 -10.17 -2.33
C LEU A 40 5.68 -8.88 -2.60
N THR A 41 4.43 -8.82 -2.16
CA THR A 41 3.56 -7.64 -2.30
C THR A 41 4.16 -6.39 -1.64
N PRO A 42 4.58 -6.40 -0.36
CA PRO A 42 5.18 -5.22 0.25
C PRO A 42 6.55 -4.87 -0.32
N ARG A 43 7.31 -5.84 -0.85
CA ARG A 43 8.58 -5.55 -1.53
C ARG A 43 8.40 -4.95 -2.92
N LEU A 44 7.38 -5.36 -3.66
CA LEU A 44 7.03 -4.76 -4.95
C LEU A 44 6.40 -3.37 -4.78
N VAL A 45 5.50 -3.22 -3.80
CA VAL A 45 4.77 -1.97 -3.53
C VAL A 45 5.53 -1.12 -2.48
N GLY A 46 6.86 -1.13 -2.57
CA GLY A 46 7.80 -0.61 -1.58
C GLY A 46 7.35 0.67 -0.85
N SER A 47 7.38 0.59 0.49
CA SER A 47 7.03 1.61 1.48
C SER A 47 5.84 2.48 1.09
N SER A 48 4.65 2.04 1.53
CA SER A 48 3.39 2.78 1.61
C SER A 48 3.57 4.29 1.58
N VAL A 49 2.76 4.97 0.74
CA VAL A 49 2.51 6.40 0.42
C VAL A 49 2.87 7.48 1.48
N GLY A 50 3.33 7.13 2.67
CA GLY A 50 3.91 8.02 3.69
C GLY A 50 2.83 8.77 4.45
N LEU A 51 1.57 8.39 4.28
CA LEU A 51 0.42 8.98 4.94
C LEU A 51 0.19 8.27 6.27
N HIS A 52 0.31 9.03 7.36
CA HIS A 52 -0.03 8.52 8.67
C HIS A 52 -1.55 8.22 8.74
N PRO A 53 -1.99 7.09 9.33
CA PRO A 53 -3.41 6.70 9.39
C PRO A 53 -4.35 7.80 9.91
N VAL A 54 -3.86 8.65 10.82
CA VAL A 54 -4.60 9.79 11.36
C VAL A 54 -5.04 10.78 10.27
N TRP A 55 -4.20 11.02 9.25
CA TRP A 55 -4.56 11.92 8.14
C TRP A 55 -5.70 11.35 7.28
N LEU A 56 -5.75 10.03 7.10
CA LEU A 56 -6.84 9.37 6.37
C LEU A 56 -8.15 9.45 7.14
N ILE A 57 -8.12 9.18 8.45
CA ILE A 57 -9.30 9.30 9.31
C ILE A 57 -9.80 10.75 9.30
N PHE A 58 -8.90 11.73 9.46
CA PHE A 58 -9.25 13.14 9.41
C PHE A 58 -9.87 13.54 8.06
N ALA A 59 -9.27 13.13 6.94
CA ALA A 59 -9.80 13.43 5.62
C ALA A 59 -11.18 12.80 5.38
N LEU A 60 -11.38 11.54 5.79
CA LEU A 60 -12.68 10.87 5.70
C LEU A 60 -13.74 11.59 6.54
N SER A 61 -13.41 11.99 7.77
CA SER A 61 -14.32 12.76 8.62
C SER A 61 -14.62 14.15 8.04
N ALA A 62 -13.61 14.88 7.59
CA ALA A 62 -13.76 16.22 7.04
C ALA A 62 -14.55 16.23 5.71
N PHE A 63 -14.14 15.42 4.73
CA PHE A 63 -14.82 15.34 3.44
C PHE A 63 -16.19 14.67 3.56
N GLY A 64 -16.34 13.69 4.45
CA GLY A 64 -17.63 13.09 4.77
C GLY A 64 -18.62 14.10 5.38
N ALA A 65 -18.16 14.99 6.26
CA ALA A 65 -18.99 16.05 6.84
C ALA A 65 -19.31 17.17 5.83
N LEU A 66 -18.36 17.53 4.96
CA LEU A 66 -18.52 18.64 4.00
C LEU A 66 -19.33 18.25 2.75
N PHE A 67 -19.11 17.06 2.21
CA PHE A 67 -19.65 16.63 0.91
C PHE A 67 -20.42 15.29 0.98
N GLY A 68 -20.64 14.75 2.18
CA GLY A 68 -21.38 13.51 2.37
C GLY A 68 -20.68 12.30 1.76
N PHE A 69 -21.46 11.42 1.15
CA PHE A 69 -20.96 10.18 0.53
C PHE A 69 -19.96 10.44 -0.60
N VAL A 70 -20.20 11.46 -1.44
CA VAL A 70 -19.27 11.83 -2.51
C VAL A 70 -17.92 12.21 -1.90
N GLY A 71 -17.92 12.99 -0.82
CA GLY A 71 -16.71 13.34 -0.08
C GLY A 71 -15.93 12.12 0.39
N LEU A 72 -16.61 11.09 0.90
CA LEU A 72 -15.96 9.84 1.33
C LEU A 72 -15.26 9.11 0.18
N LEU A 73 -15.86 9.08 -1.03
CA LEU A 73 -15.27 8.42 -2.20
C LEU A 73 -13.97 9.10 -2.66
N VAL A 74 -13.91 10.43 -2.61
CA VAL A 74 -12.74 11.21 -3.05
C VAL A 74 -11.76 11.55 -1.92
N ALA A 75 -12.12 11.32 -0.65
CA ALA A 75 -11.29 11.68 0.51
C ALA A 75 -9.88 11.09 0.43
N VAL A 76 -9.77 9.80 0.11
CA VAL A 76 -8.48 9.08 0.07
C VAL A 76 -7.54 9.61 -1.01
N PRO A 77 -7.91 9.69 -2.30
CA PRO A 77 -7.02 10.20 -3.34
C PRO A 77 -6.65 11.68 -3.15
N VAL A 78 -7.58 12.50 -2.65
CA VAL A 78 -7.31 13.92 -2.38
C VAL A 78 -6.33 14.07 -1.20
N ALA A 79 -6.55 13.37 -0.09
CA ALA A 79 -5.65 13.38 1.05
C ALA A 79 -4.25 12.91 0.67
N ALA A 80 -4.15 11.88 -0.17
CA ALA A 80 -2.88 11.40 -0.69
C ALA A 80 -2.17 12.45 -1.56
N SER A 81 -2.90 13.12 -2.45
CA SER A 81 -2.34 14.16 -3.32
C SER A 81 -1.81 15.34 -2.51
N ILE A 82 -2.59 15.84 -1.54
CA ILE A 82 -2.17 16.92 -0.64
C ILE A 82 -0.95 16.50 0.18
N GLY A 83 -0.93 15.26 0.70
CA GLY A 83 0.18 14.73 1.47
C GLY A 83 1.50 14.69 0.67
N VAL A 84 1.44 14.26 -0.60
CA VAL A 84 2.60 14.25 -1.50
C VAL A 84 3.08 15.66 -1.81
N ILE A 85 2.17 16.58 -2.19
CA ILE A 85 2.52 17.97 -2.51
C ILE A 85 3.15 18.66 -1.31
N THR A 86 2.57 18.49 -0.12
CA THR A 86 3.08 19.09 1.12
C THR A 86 4.48 18.56 1.45
N ARG A 87 4.69 17.25 1.35
CA ARG A 87 6.00 16.63 1.57
C ARG A 87 7.04 17.16 0.58
N PHE A 88 6.66 17.27 -0.69
CA PHE A 88 7.53 17.81 -1.74
C PHE A 88 7.85 19.29 -1.49
N ALA A 89 6.84 20.11 -1.18
CA ALA A 89 7.00 21.54 -0.90
C ALA A 89 7.91 21.79 0.30
N ILE A 90 7.75 21.04 1.40
CA ILE A 90 8.63 21.13 2.58
C ILE A 90 10.07 20.73 2.22
N SER A 91 10.24 19.66 1.44
CA SER A 91 11.56 19.23 0.97
C SER A 91 12.26 20.32 0.15
N GLN A 92 11.52 20.96 -0.77
CA GLN A 92 12.07 22.06 -1.57
C GLN A 92 12.30 23.35 -0.78
N TYR A 93 11.44 23.65 0.18
CA TYR A 93 11.65 24.81 1.04
C TYR A 93 12.96 24.69 1.83
N LYS A 94 13.22 23.51 2.41
CA LYS A 94 14.46 23.22 3.16
C LYS A 94 15.72 23.16 2.29
N SER A 95 15.59 22.80 1.01
CA SER A 95 16.73 22.77 0.08
C SER A 95 17.07 24.15 -0.46
N SER A 96 16.12 25.10 -0.45
CA SER A 96 16.30 26.44 -0.99
C SER A 96 17.31 27.27 -0.18
N LEU A 97 17.99 28.17 -0.89
CA LEU A 97 18.99 29.10 -0.34
C LEU A 97 18.40 30.06 0.72
N LEU A 98 17.08 30.26 0.72
CA LEU A 98 16.34 31.01 1.74
C LEU A 98 16.37 30.31 3.12
N TYR A 99 16.38 28.97 3.16
CA TYR A 99 16.47 28.22 4.41
C TYR A 99 17.91 27.87 4.81
N LYS A 100 18.78 27.54 3.83
CA LYS A 100 20.19 27.26 4.11
C LYS A 100 20.99 28.47 4.57
N GLY A 101 20.48 29.68 4.33
CA GLY A 101 21.13 30.93 4.71
C GLY A 101 22.38 31.18 3.87
N ILE A 102 22.49 32.38 3.32
CA ILE A 102 23.76 32.87 2.78
C ILE A 102 24.65 33.14 4.00
N GLY A 103 25.34 32.12 4.49
CA GLY A 103 26.15 32.19 5.70
C GLY A 103 27.46 31.44 5.53
N ARG A 104 28.50 32.17 5.09
CA ARG A 104 29.94 31.86 5.22
C ARG A 104 30.38 30.62 4.41
N GLN A 105 30.69 30.77 3.12
CA GLN A 105 32.07 31.02 2.68
C GLN A 105 32.93 31.62 3.79
N ASP A 106 33.60 30.77 4.56
CA ASP A 106 34.95 30.93 5.11
C ASP A 106 35.17 29.79 6.10
N ASP A 107 36.00 28.80 5.75
CA ASP A 107 37.21 28.51 6.50
C ASP A 107 38.13 27.52 5.73
N PRO A 108 39.45 27.63 5.92
CA PRO A 108 40.50 27.42 4.90
C PRO A 108 40.88 25.96 4.59
#